data_AF-Q0CCX9-F1
#
_entry.id   AF-Q0CCX9-F1
#
_cell.length_a   1.000
_cell.length_b   1.000
_cell.length_c   1.000
_cell.angle_alpha   90.00
_cell.angle_beta   90.00
_cell.angle_gamma   90.00
#
_symmetry.space_group_name_H-M   'P 1'
#
loop_
_entity.id
_entity.type
_entity.pdbx_description
1 polymer ?
#
loop_
_entity_poly.entity_id
_entity_poly.type
_entity_poly.pdbx_seq_one_letter_code
_entity_poly.pdbx_strand_id
1 'polypeptide(L)'
;MPKLVLLSSATLDEQLSRATPALIRWILLRSASHVYRDLVETEAFLRAQGDWVSTVFIKPGGLSLDVQRGHALSLTEEKSPLSYADLAAAMIEAATDPDGRWDMRNVGVISVNGPAKSPPGAPMCIFMGFVRHYFPFLHPYLPSTGPG
;
A
#
# COMPACT_ATOMS: atom_id res chain seq x y z
N MET A 1 -19.23 1.18 16.47
CA MET A 1 -18.46 -0.04 16.13
C MET A 1 -16.98 0.30 16.16
N PRO A 2 -16.08 -0.59 16.60
CA PRO A 2 -14.65 -0.39 16.44
C PRO A 2 -14.30 -0.21 14.96
N LYS A 3 -13.36 0.70 14.67
CA LYS A 3 -12.89 0.99 13.32
C LYS A 3 -11.41 0.67 13.20
N LEU A 4 -11.04 -0.05 12.15
CA LEU A 4 -9.66 -0.34 11.77
C LEU A 4 -9.30 0.39 10.49
N VAL A 5 -8.04 0.78 10.37
CA VAL A 5 -7.47 1.32 9.13
C VAL A 5 -6.32 0.40 8.73
N LEU A 6 -6.54 -0.41 7.71
CA LEU A 6 -5.55 -1.35 7.20
C LEU A 6 -4.72 -0.66 6.12
N LEU A 7 -3.40 -0.66 6.30
CA LEU A 7 -2.46 -0.36 5.23
C LEU A 7 -2.34 -1.58 4.31
N SER A 8 -2.85 -1.44 3.09
CA SER A 8 -2.71 -2.41 2.00
C SER A 8 -1.93 -1.77 0.85
N SER A 9 -2.18 -2.17 -0.39
CA SER A 9 -1.46 -1.70 -1.57
C SER A 9 -2.34 -1.62 -2.80
N ALA A 10 -2.18 -0.55 -3.57
CA ALA A 10 -2.84 -0.35 -4.85
C ALA A 10 -2.49 -1.43 -5.88
N THR A 11 -1.30 -2.06 -5.76
CA THR A 11 -0.85 -3.12 -6.68
C THR A 11 -1.78 -4.35 -6.70
N LEU A 12 -2.49 -4.59 -5.58
CA LEU A 12 -3.47 -5.67 -5.42
C LEU A 12 -4.85 -5.32 -5.97
N ASP A 13 -5.15 -4.04 -6.19
CA ASP A 13 -6.46 -3.57 -6.63
C ASP A 13 -6.44 -3.28 -8.14
N GLU A 14 -7.34 -3.91 -8.89
CA GLU A 14 -7.39 -3.76 -10.34
C GLU A 14 -7.75 -2.34 -10.79
N GLN A 15 -8.55 -1.62 -10.01
CA GLN A 15 -8.95 -0.25 -10.33
C GLN A 15 -7.85 0.75 -10.02
N LEU A 16 -7.22 0.63 -8.85
CA LEU A 16 -6.15 1.54 -8.43
C LEU A 16 -4.84 1.29 -9.19
N SER A 17 -4.57 0.05 -9.59
CA SER A 17 -3.34 -0.29 -10.35
C SER A 17 -3.42 -0.01 -11.85
N ARG A 18 -4.52 0.55 -12.38
CA ARG A 18 -4.69 0.79 -13.84
C ARG A 18 -3.59 1.64 -14.45
N ALA A 19 -3.05 2.60 -13.70
CA ALA A 19 -1.97 3.46 -14.16
C ALA A 19 -0.58 2.79 -14.08
N THR A 20 -0.46 1.66 -13.39
CA THR A 20 0.82 0.94 -13.25
C THR A 20 1.05 0.01 -14.45
N PRO A 21 2.15 0.15 -15.20
CA PRO A 21 2.48 -0.76 -16.29
C PRO A 21 2.49 -2.23 -15.83
N ALA A 22 1.90 -3.13 -16.63
CA ALA A 22 1.73 -4.54 -16.27
C ALA A 22 3.05 -5.23 -15.89
N LEU A 23 4.16 -4.87 -16.55
CA LEU A 23 5.49 -5.38 -16.22
C LEU A 23 5.95 -4.96 -14.82
N ILE A 24 5.75 -3.69 -14.45
CA ILE A 24 6.10 -3.17 -13.12
C ILE A 24 5.23 -3.85 -12.06
N ARG A 25 3.92 -3.98 -12.33
CA ARG A 25 2.99 -4.69 -11.44
C ARG A 25 3.43 -6.14 -11.22
N TRP A 26 3.81 -6.84 -12.29
CA TRP A 26 4.31 -8.22 -12.19
C TRP A 26 5.59 -8.32 -11.35
N ILE A 27 6.55 -7.40 -11.57
CA ILE A 27 7.79 -7.31 -10.80
C ILE A 27 7.49 -7.12 -9.31
N LEU A 28 6.63 -6.17 -8.97
CA LEU A 28 6.25 -5.88 -7.59
C LEU A 28 5.61 -7.11 -6.94
N LEU A 29 4.58 -7.69 -7.58
CA LEU A 29 3.87 -8.87 -7.07
C LEU A 29 4.78 -10.07 -6.82
N ARG A 30 5.84 -10.24 -7.63
CA ARG A 30 6.83 -11.31 -7.43
C ARG A 30 7.83 -10.97 -6.34
N SER A 31 8.39 -9.76 -6.34
CA SER A 31 9.40 -9.35 -5.37
C SER A 31 8.87 -9.31 -3.93
N ALA A 32 7.61 -8.94 -3.72
CA ALA A 32 6.99 -8.88 -2.41
C ALA A 32 5.84 -9.89 -2.25
N SER A 33 5.94 -11.05 -2.90
CA SER A 33 4.84 -12.03 -2.97
C SER A 33 4.29 -12.46 -1.62
N HIS A 34 5.15 -12.63 -0.61
CA HIS A 34 4.74 -13.04 0.73
C HIS A 34 3.94 -11.92 1.41
N VAL A 35 4.47 -10.69 1.37
CA VAL A 35 3.78 -9.51 1.92
C VAL A 35 2.43 -9.30 1.25
N TYR A 36 2.38 -9.38 -0.09
CA TYR A 36 1.14 -9.25 -0.83
C TYR A 36 0.13 -10.34 -0.52
N ARG A 37 0.57 -11.59 -0.32
CA ARG A 37 -0.32 -12.68 0.08
C ARG A 37 -0.90 -12.42 1.47
N ASP A 38 -0.07 -12.01 2.42
CA ASP A 38 -0.51 -11.71 3.79
C ASP A 38 -1.54 -10.57 3.80
N LEU A 39 -1.36 -9.54 2.94
CA LEU A 39 -2.34 -8.46 2.75
C LEU A 39 -3.68 -8.99 2.19
N VAL A 40 -3.65 -9.87 1.19
CA VAL A 40 -4.88 -10.47 0.62
C VAL A 40 -5.63 -11.29 1.66
N GLU A 41 -4.93 -12.12 2.42
CA GLU A 41 -5.53 -12.95 3.49
C GLU A 41 -6.11 -12.07 4.61
N THR A 42 -5.38 -11.03 5.02
CA THR A 42 -5.83 -10.07 6.03
C THR A 42 -7.05 -9.28 5.56
N GLU A 43 -7.07 -8.82 4.30
CA GLU A 43 -8.24 -8.15 3.72
C GLU A 43 -9.48 -9.05 3.72
N ALA A 44 -9.33 -10.30 3.26
CA ALA A 44 -10.43 -11.25 3.23
C ALA A 44 -10.96 -11.53 4.65
N PHE A 45 -10.06 -11.70 5.62
CA PHE A 45 -10.41 -11.90 7.02
C PHE A 45 -11.19 -10.70 7.59
N LEU A 46 -10.66 -9.49 7.45
CA LEU A 46 -11.30 -8.28 8.00
C LEU A 46 -12.64 -7.98 7.31
N ARG A 47 -12.77 -8.27 6.01
CA ARG A 47 -14.05 -8.17 5.30
C ARG A 47 -15.09 -9.15 5.85
N ALA A 48 -14.69 -10.37 6.20
CA ALA A 48 -15.57 -11.35 6.84
C ALA A 48 -15.96 -10.96 8.28
N GLN A 49 -15.19 -10.09 8.94
CA GLN A 49 -15.51 -9.54 10.26
C GLN A 49 -16.32 -8.22 10.21
N GLY A 50 -16.84 -7.84 9.04
CA GLY A 50 -17.55 -6.58 8.79
C GLY A 50 -18.77 -6.33 9.67
N ASP A 51 -19.38 -7.39 10.23
CA ASP A 51 -20.57 -7.30 11.09
C ASP A 51 -20.30 -6.64 12.45
N TRP A 52 -19.05 -6.69 12.92
CA TRP A 52 -18.68 -6.13 14.23
C TRP A 52 -17.45 -5.20 14.19
N VAL A 53 -16.68 -5.21 13.10
CA VAL A 53 -15.54 -4.31 12.88
C VAL A 53 -15.66 -3.63 11.52
N SER A 54 -15.70 -2.30 11.51
CA SER A 54 -15.59 -1.52 10.27
C SER A 54 -14.11 -1.36 9.91
N THR A 55 -13.73 -1.61 8.66
CA THR A 55 -12.34 -1.50 8.21
C THR A 55 -12.23 -0.61 6.98
N VAL A 56 -11.33 0.38 7.01
CA VAL A 56 -10.92 1.13 5.82
C VAL A 56 -9.67 0.52 5.23
N PHE A 57 -9.69 0.18 3.94
CA PHE A 57 -8.57 -0.45 3.25
C PHE A 57 -7.79 0.59 2.45
N ILE A 58 -6.76 1.17 3.07
CA ILE A 58 -5.92 2.20 2.45
C ILE A 58 -4.91 1.54 1.52
N LYS A 59 -4.97 1.86 0.23
CA LYS A 59 -4.20 1.24 -0.85
C LYS A 59 -3.35 2.29 -1.56
N PRO A 60 -2.22 2.70 -0.98
CA PRO A 60 -1.25 3.53 -1.68
C PRO A 60 -0.50 2.72 -2.73
N GLY A 61 0.10 3.39 -3.71
CA GLY A 61 1.12 2.78 -4.56
C GLY A 61 2.51 2.87 -3.93
N GLY A 62 3.48 3.41 -4.67
CA GLY A 62 4.86 3.56 -4.21
C GLY A 62 5.00 4.59 -3.08
N LEU A 63 5.66 4.20 -1.99
CA LEU A 63 5.93 5.08 -0.86
C LEU A 63 7.38 5.56 -0.87
N SER A 64 7.60 6.78 -0.37
CA SER A 64 8.94 7.35 -0.24
C SER A 64 9.12 8.21 1.01
N LEU A 65 10.36 8.29 1.47
CA LEU A 65 10.80 9.23 2.50
C LEU A 65 10.96 10.61 1.86
N ASP A 66 9.93 11.44 2.00
CA ASP A 66 9.92 12.80 1.49
C ASP A 66 9.01 13.69 2.34
N VAL A 67 9.01 14.99 2.05
CA VAL A 67 8.14 15.97 2.73
C VAL A 67 6.67 15.78 2.36
N GLN A 68 5.80 16.17 3.29
CA GLN A 68 4.36 16.22 3.08
C GLN A 68 4.03 17.23 1.97
N ARG A 69 3.35 16.78 0.91
CA ARG A 69 2.90 17.61 -0.22
C ARG A 69 1.38 17.68 -0.33
N GLY A 70 0.65 17.17 0.65
CA GLY A 70 -0.81 17.12 0.63
C GLY A 70 -1.30 15.83 -0.01
N HIS A 71 -2.45 15.38 0.46
CA HIS A 71 -3.07 14.12 0.05
C HIS A 71 -4.54 14.35 -0.31
N ALA A 72 -5.08 13.45 -1.12
CA ALA A 72 -6.51 13.33 -1.35
C ALA A 72 -6.87 11.84 -1.38
N LEU A 73 -8.00 11.51 -0.77
CA LEU A 73 -8.56 10.16 -0.79
C LEU A 73 -9.39 9.97 -2.07
N SER A 74 -9.25 8.81 -2.71
CA SER A 74 -10.04 8.46 -3.90
C SER A 74 -10.41 6.99 -3.90
N LEU A 75 -11.57 6.66 -4.46
CA LEU A 75 -11.99 5.27 -4.66
C LEU A 75 -11.51 4.72 -6.01
N THR A 76 -11.13 5.59 -6.94
CA THR A 76 -10.89 5.23 -8.35
C THR A 76 -9.48 5.49 -8.81
N GLU A 77 -8.78 6.41 -8.17
CA GLU A 77 -7.48 6.89 -8.60
C GLU A 77 -6.42 6.69 -7.52
N GLU A 78 -5.21 6.40 -7.98
CA GLU A 78 -4.00 6.38 -7.16
C GLU A 78 -2.92 7.13 -7.94
N LYS A 79 -2.14 7.96 -7.25
CA LYS A 79 -1.01 8.67 -7.85
C LYS A 79 0.24 8.51 -6.99
N SER A 80 1.14 7.69 -7.51
CA SER A 80 2.45 7.42 -6.95
C SER A 80 3.56 8.31 -7.53
N PRO A 81 4.70 8.43 -6.84
CA PRO A 81 4.94 8.03 -5.45
C PRO A 81 4.34 9.01 -4.42
N LEU A 82 4.02 8.50 -3.23
CA LEU A 82 3.43 9.22 -2.10
C LEU A 82 4.42 9.29 -0.93
N SER A 83 4.42 10.39 -0.16
CA SER A 83 5.24 10.47 1.05
C SER A 83 4.61 9.69 2.21
N TYR A 84 5.44 9.17 3.13
CA TYR A 84 4.91 8.54 4.35
C TYR A 84 4.06 9.51 5.20
N ALA A 85 4.39 10.81 5.18
CA ALA A 85 3.63 11.84 5.89
C ALA A 85 2.24 12.06 5.27
N ASP A 86 2.15 12.09 3.94
CA ASP A 86 0.88 12.20 3.22
C ASP A 86 0.01 10.96 3.42
N LEU A 87 0.63 9.76 3.41
CA LEU A 87 -0.07 8.52 3.73
C LEU A 87 -0.64 8.53 5.16
N ALA A 88 0.17 8.91 6.16
CA ALA A 88 -0.28 8.95 7.55
C ALA A 88 -1.44 9.94 7.73
N ALA A 89 -1.35 11.11 7.11
CA ALA A 89 -2.42 12.10 7.14
C ALA A 89 -3.71 11.57 6.47
N ALA A 90 -3.58 10.88 5.33
CA ALA A 90 -4.69 10.24 4.63
C ALA A 90 -5.36 9.14 5.48
N MET A 91 -4.57 8.34 6.20
CA MET A 91 -5.08 7.32 7.12
C MET A 91 -5.86 7.95 8.28
N ILE A 92 -5.39 9.07 8.82
CA ILE A 92 -6.07 9.82 9.89
C ILE A 92 -7.38 10.43 9.36
N GLU A 93 -7.36 11.06 8.19
CA GLU A 93 -8.57 11.60 7.54
C GLU A 93 -9.63 10.51 7.35
N ALA A 94 -9.24 9.36 6.82
CA ALA A 94 -10.17 8.25 6.61
C ALA A 94 -10.69 7.65 7.93
N ALA A 95 -9.86 7.60 8.98
CA ALA A 95 -10.27 7.12 10.30
C ALA A 95 -11.30 8.04 10.97
N THR A 96 -11.15 9.35 10.78
CA THR A 96 -11.93 10.40 11.46
C THR A 96 -13.16 10.85 10.68
N ASP A 97 -13.41 10.30 9.49
CA ASP A 97 -14.57 10.64 8.67
C ASP A 97 -15.89 10.30 9.41
N PRO A 98 -16.71 11.31 9.77
CA PRO A 98 -17.92 11.12 10.57
C PRO A 98 -19.02 10.42 9.80
N ASP A 99 -19.01 10.53 8.48
CA ASP A 99 -20.02 9.98 7.57
C ASP A 99 -19.75 8.50 7.22
N GLY A 100 -18.58 7.96 7.60
CA GLY A 100 -18.19 6.59 7.28
C GLY A 100 -18.10 6.31 5.76
N ARG A 101 -17.78 7.32 4.95
CA ARG A 101 -17.75 7.22 3.47
C ARG A 101 -16.73 6.22 2.96
N TRP A 102 -15.71 5.95 3.78
CA TRP A 102 -14.58 5.07 3.48
C TRP A 102 -14.74 3.66 4.07
N ASP A 103 -15.75 3.45 4.91
CA ASP A 103 -15.93 2.22 5.65
C ASP A 103 -16.16 1.04 4.69
N MET A 104 -15.39 -0.03 4.89
CA MET A 104 -15.38 -1.25 4.07
C MET A 104 -14.97 -1.07 2.61
N ARG A 105 -14.36 0.08 2.25
CA ARG A 105 -13.93 0.40 0.87
C ARG A 105 -12.42 0.36 0.70
N ASN A 106 -12.03 0.14 -0.56
CA ASN A 106 -10.65 0.33 -1.02
C ASN A 106 -10.45 1.80 -1.33
N VAL A 107 -9.47 2.42 -0.68
CA VAL A 107 -9.22 3.86 -0.78
C VAL A 107 -7.79 4.07 -1.25
N GLY A 108 -7.63 4.58 -2.46
CA GLY A 108 -6.38 5.10 -2.99
C GLY A 108 -6.04 6.44 -2.35
N VAL A 109 -4.74 6.75 -2.35
CA VAL A 109 -4.23 8.04 -1.86
C VAL A 109 -3.47 8.71 -3.00
N ILE A 110 -3.80 9.98 -3.22
CA ILE A 110 -3.28 10.80 -4.31
C ILE A 110 -2.45 11.92 -3.71
N SER A 111 -1.22 12.11 -4.20
CA SER A 111 -0.44 13.31 -3.87
C SER A 111 -0.99 14.53 -4.63
N VAL A 112 -1.32 15.61 -3.91
CA VAL A 112 -1.97 16.80 -4.49
C VAL A 112 -0.95 17.76 -5.09
N ASN A 113 0.15 18.05 -4.40
CA ASN A 113 1.16 19.02 -4.88
C ASN A 113 2.38 18.35 -5.54
N GLY A 114 2.11 17.29 -6.33
CA GLY A 114 3.13 16.58 -7.12
C GLY A 114 3.70 15.33 -6.43
N PRO A 115 4.33 14.43 -7.20
CA PRO A 115 4.82 13.16 -6.67
C PRO A 115 5.97 13.34 -5.67
N ALA A 116 6.09 12.39 -4.73
CA ALA A 116 7.26 12.29 -3.88
C ALA A 116 8.53 11.94 -4.68
N LYS A 117 9.70 12.14 -4.09
CA LYS A 117 10.97 11.68 -4.67
C LYS A 117 10.96 10.15 -4.75
N SER A 118 11.40 9.58 -5.86
CA SER A 118 11.56 8.11 -5.96
C SER A 118 12.64 7.62 -5.00
N PRO A 119 12.40 6.55 -4.22
CA PRO A 119 13.40 6.06 -3.27
C PRO A 119 14.58 5.41 -4.02
N PRO A 120 15.83 5.85 -3.79
CA PRO A 120 17.00 5.32 -4.52
C PRO A 120 17.26 3.83 -4.22
N GLY A 121 16.76 3.32 -3.08
CA GLY A 121 16.89 1.91 -2.69
C GLY A 121 15.87 0.97 -3.32
N ALA A 122 14.84 1.47 -4.02
CA ALA A 122 13.76 0.62 -4.55
C ALA A 122 14.26 -0.53 -5.45
N PRO A 123 15.22 -0.32 -6.38
CA PRO A 123 15.72 -1.39 -7.23
C PRO A 123 16.41 -2.51 -6.43
N MET A 124 17.17 -2.15 -5.39
CA MET A 124 17.84 -3.11 -4.52
C MET A 124 16.81 -3.90 -3.70
N CYS A 125 15.78 -3.22 -3.17
CA CYS A 125 14.68 -3.89 -2.46
C CYS A 125 13.93 -4.88 -3.37
N ILE A 126 13.61 -4.48 -4.59
CA ILE A 126 12.94 -5.34 -5.58
C ILE A 126 13.81 -6.57 -5.90
N PHE A 127 15.11 -6.37 -6.14
CA PHE A 127 16.04 -7.45 -6.42
C PHE A 127 16.13 -8.45 -5.25
N MET A 128 16.32 -7.97 -4.03
CA MET A 128 16.35 -8.83 -2.84
C MET A 128 15.02 -9.53 -2.59
N GLY A 129 13.90 -8.88 -2.93
CA GLY A 129 12.57 -9.49 -2.92
C GLY A 129 12.46 -10.68 -3.88
N PHE A 130 13.00 -10.55 -5.09
CA PHE A 130 13.08 -11.69 -6.03
C PHE A 130 13.94 -12.82 -5.49
N VAL A 131 15.09 -12.52 -4.88
CA VAL A 131 15.93 -13.57 -4.27
C VAL A 131 15.15 -14.30 -3.17
N ARG A 132 14.41 -13.59 -2.33
CA ARG A 132 13.53 -14.20 -1.31
C ARG A 132 12.41 -15.03 -1.93
N HIS A 133 11.82 -14.59 -3.04
CA HIS A 133 10.74 -15.31 -3.73
C HIS A 133 11.20 -16.66 -4.30
N TYR A 134 12.34 -16.66 -5.01
CA TYR A 134 12.85 -17.86 -5.67
C TYR A 134 13.71 -18.74 -4.76
N PHE A 135 14.36 -18.16 -3.76
CA PHE A 135 15.25 -18.84 -2.81
C PHE A 135 14.86 -18.51 -1.36
N PRO A 136 13.69 -18.95 -0.88
CA PRO A 136 13.21 -18.63 0.47
C PRO A 136 14.13 -19.13 1.58
N PHE A 137 14.92 -20.19 1.32
CA PHE A 137 15.94 -20.68 2.26
C PHE A 137 17.08 -19.68 2.50
N LEU A 138 17.28 -18.69 1.62
CA LEU A 138 18.25 -17.61 1.83
C LEU A 138 17.69 -16.49 2.71
N HIS A 139 16.39 -16.48 3.04
CA HIS A 139 15.76 -15.41 3.82
C HIS A 139 16.54 -15.03 5.10
N PRO A 140 17.04 -15.98 5.93
CA PRO A 140 17.81 -15.63 7.13
C PRO A 140 19.15 -14.93 6.86
N TYR A 141 19.68 -15.06 5.65
CA TYR A 141 20.99 -14.54 5.26
C TYR A 141 20.91 -13.25 4.43
N LEU A 142 19.71 -12.85 3.99
CA LEU A 142 19.52 -11.68 3.16
C LEU A 142 19.37 -10.41 4.02
N PRO A 143 19.99 -9.28 3.62
CA PRO A 143 19.92 -8.04 4.38
C PRO A 143 18.48 -7.57 4.49
N SER A 144 18.06 -7.05 5.64
CA SER A 144 16.75 -6.41 5.77
C SER A 144 16.65 -5.27 4.76
N THR A 145 15.70 -5.39 3.83
CA THR A 145 15.46 -4.39 2.78
C THR A 145 14.15 -3.67 3.09
N GLY A 146 14.24 -2.69 3.98
CA GLY A 146 13.22 -1.70 4.26
C GLY A 146 13.88 -0.35 4.50
N PRO A 147 13.13 0.76 4.51
CA PRO A 147 13.65 2.02 5.05
C PRO A 147 14.04 1.76 6.51
N GLY A 148 15.34 1.87 6.79
CA GLY A 148 15.90 1.82 8.14
C GLY A 148 15.71 3.14 8.87
#